data_AF-A0A8F6YIA4-F1
#
_entry.id   AF-A0A8F6YIA4-F1
#
_cell.length_a   1.000
_cell.length_b   1.000
_cell.length_c   1.000
_cell.angle_alpha   90.00
_cell.angle_beta   90.00
_cell.angle_gamma   90.00
#
_symmetry.space_group_name_H-M   'P 1'
#
loop_
_entity.id
_entity.type
_entity.pdbx_description
1 polymer ?
#
loop_
_entity_poly.entity_id
_entity_poly.type
_entity_poly.pdbx_seq_one_letter_code
_entity_poly.pdbx_strand_id
1 'polypeptide(L)'
;FLGLRNLTVIGDCLENIKINRNEELDLEALQTDDPNVYKLLSSGDTLGVFQLDSGGMQELLKRMQPTGFNDIVASLALYRPGPMGVNAHWDYADRKNGRKPIEPIHPELEEPLKEILE
;
A
#
# COMPACT_ATOMS: atom_id res chain seq x y z
N PHE A 1 -2.47 -12.66 24.63
CA PHE A 1 -1.44 -11.94 23.83
C PHE A 1 -1.43 -12.48 22.41
N LEU A 2 -1.26 -11.63 21.41
CA LEU A 2 -1.16 -12.02 20.00
C LEU A 2 0.32 -12.09 19.60
N GLY A 3 0.80 -13.26 19.18
CA GLY A 3 2.20 -13.45 18.74
C GLY A 3 2.36 -13.11 17.26
N LEU A 4 2.77 -11.88 16.96
CA LEU A 4 3.00 -11.42 15.59
C LEU A 4 4.46 -11.60 15.19
N ARG A 5 4.72 -12.56 14.29
CA ARG A 5 6.09 -12.88 13.80
C ARG A 5 6.75 -11.73 13.04
N ASN A 6 5.98 -10.88 12.38
CA ASN A 6 6.51 -9.72 11.66
C ASN A 6 7.24 -8.76 12.61
N LEU A 7 6.77 -8.59 13.85
CA LEU A 7 7.43 -7.75 14.86
C LEU A 7 8.76 -8.36 15.29
N THR A 8 8.86 -9.68 15.38
CA THR A 8 10.15 -10.38 15.62
C THR A 8 11.12 -10.12 14.48
N VAL A 9 10.68 -10.26 13.23
CA VAL A 9 11.52 -9.99 12.04
C VAL A 9 12.01 -8.54 12.00
N ILE A 10 11.15 -7.58 12.37
CA ILE A 10 11.55 -6.17 12.48
C ILE A 10 12.60 -5.98 13.59
N GLY A 11 12.42 -6.61 14.76
CA GLY A 11 13.41 -6.58 15.85
C GLY A 11 14.78 -7.11 15.41
N ASP A 12 14.81 -8.28 14.75
CA ASP A 12 16.05 -8.87 14.22
C ASP A 12 16.69 -7.96 13.16
N CYS A 13 15.89 -7.28 12.34
CA CYS A 13 16.37 -6.31 11.35
C CYS A 13 17.09 -5.13 12.03
N LEU A 14 16.50 -4.55 13.08
CA LEU A 14 17.09 -3.45 13.83
C LEU A 14 18.42 -3.85 14.50
N GLU A 15 18.48 -5.05 15.09
CA GLU A 15 19.72 -5.59 15.67
C GLU A 15 20.81 -5.74 14.60
N ASN A 16 20.46 -6.27 13.43
CA ASN A 16 21.39 -6.41 12.32
C ASN A 16 21.89 -5.06 11.80
N ILE A 17 21.04 -4.03 11.72
CA ILE A 17 21.46 -2.67 11.33
C ILE A 17 22.47 -2.12 12.34
N LYS A 18 22.20 -2.28 13.65
CA LYS A 18 23.13 -1.85 14.71
C LYS A 18 24.48 -2.56 14.63
N ILE A 19 24.49 -3.88 14.44
CA ILE A 19 25.73 -4.67 14.34
C ILE A 19 26.54 -4.28 13.10
N ASN A 20 25.89 -4.08 11.95
CA ASN A 20 26.59 -3.87 10.68
C ASN A 20 26.96 -2.41 10.39
N ARG A 21 26.21 -1.45 10.95
CA ARG A 21 26.34 -0.02 10.64
C ARG A 21 26.58 0.87 11.86
N ASN A 22 26.44 0.31 13.08
CA ASN A 22 26.47 1.07 14.33
C ASN A 22 25.44 2.22 14.35
N GLU A 23 24.29 1.99 13.70
CA GLU A 23 23.15 2.89 13.64
C GLU A 23 22.03 2.37 14.55
N GLU A 24 21.36 3.28 15.26
CA GLU A 24 20.20 2.96 16.09
C GLU A 24 18.98 3.70 15.53
N LEU A 25 17.96 2.96 15.14
CA LEU A 25 16.77 3.50 14.49
C LEU A 25 15.59 3.50 15.46
N ASP A 26 14.93 4.65 15.54
CA ASP A 26 13.63 4.80 16.20
C ASP A 26 12.52 4.61 15.17
N LEU A 27 11.74 3.54 15.31
CA LEU A 27 10.62 3.24 14.41
C LEU A 27 9.50 4.27 14.51
N GLU A 28 9.30 4.91 15.66
CA GLU A 28 8.22 5.89 15.86
C GLU A 28 8.52 7.22 15.15
N ALA A 29 9.78 7.49 14.84
CA ALA A 29 10.23 8.69 14.14
C ALA A 29 10.27 8.54 12.61
N LEU A 30 10.01 7.34 12.08
CA LEU A 30 10.05 7.08 10.63
C LEU A 30 8.97 7.89 9.89
N GLN A 31 9.38 8.48 8.77
CA GLN A 31 8.48 9.20 7.89
C GLN A 31 7.82 8.26 6.89
N THR A 32 6.67 8.66 6.35
CA THR A 32 5.88 7.85 5.42
C THR A 32 6.00 8.32 3.96
N ASP A 33 6.94 9.19 3.64
CA ASP A 33 7.07 9.84 2.33
C ASP A 33 8.33 9.44 1.54
N ASP A 34 9.06 8.38 1.95
CA ASP A 34 10.28 7.94 1.26
C ASP A 34 9.96 7.42 -0.17
N PRO A 35 10.46 8.09 -1.22
CA PRO A 35 10.20 7.70 -2.61
C PRO A 35 10.77 6.31 -2.96
N ASN A 36 11.81 5.84 -2.27
CA ASN A 36 12.38 4.52 -2.51
C ASN A 36 11.44 3.40 -2.06
N VAL A 37 10.67 3.62 -0.99
CA VAL A 37 9.64 2.69 -0.53
C VAL A 37 8.55 2.58 -1.59
N TYR A 38 8.05 3.70 -2.10
CA TYR A 38 7.02 3.71 -3.14
C TYR A 38 7.49 3.11 -4.46
N LYS A 39 8.78 3.28 -4.80
CA LYS A 39 9.39 2.61 -5.95
C LYS A 39 9.41 1.08 -5.79
N LEU A 40 9.78 0.58 -4.61
CA LEU A 40 9.76 -0.86 -4.28
C LEU A 40 8.33 -1.43 -4.37
N LEU A 41 7.36 -0.73 -3.79
CA LEU A 41 5.95 -1.14 -3.87
C LEU A 41 5.46 -1.16 -5.32
N SER A 42 5.82 -0.13 -6.11
CA SER A 42 5.42 0.01 -7.50
C SER A 42 6.04 -1.02 -8.45
N SER A 43 7.19 -1.60 -8.11
CA SER A 43 7.75 -2.73 -8.88
C SER A 43 7.06 -4.05 -8.57
N GLY A 44 6.34 -4.14 -7.45
CA GLY A 44 5.74 -5.36 -6.94
C GLY A 44 6.75 -6.31 -6.30
N ASP A 45 7.96 -5.85 -6.00
CA ASP A 45 9.01 -6.65 -5.32
C ASP A 45 8.76 -6.71 -3.80
N THR A 46 7.56 -7.11 -3.41
CA THR A 46 7.07 -7.02 -2.02
C THR A 46 7.07 -8.37 -1.28
N LEU A 47 7.82 -9.35 -1.79
CA LEU A 47 7.99 -10.62 -1.08
C LEU A 47 8.62 -10.38 0.29
N GLY A 48 7.95 -10.81 1.37
CA GLY A 48 8.38 -10.57 2.74
C GLY A 48 7.91 -9.23 3.35
N VAL A 49 7.24 -8.38 2.57
CA VAL A 49 6.58 -7.17 3.09
C VAL A 49 5.21 -7.56 3.65
N PHE A 50 4.99 -7.27 4.93
CA PHE A 50 3.79 -7.71 5.64
C PHE A 50 2.49 -7.30 4.93
N GLN A 51 1.60 -8.27 4.71
CA GLN A 51 0.30 -8.15 4.01
C GLN A 51 0.36 -7.81 2.52
N LEU A 52 1.54 -7.52 1.97
CA LEU A 52 1.70 -7.04 0.59
C LEU A 52 2.38 -8.07 -0.34
N ASP A 53 2.60 -9.29 0.13
CA ASP A 53 3.48 -10.30 -0.48
C ASP A 53 2.79 -11.29 -1.44
N SER A 54 1.45 -11.39 -1.41
CA SER A 54 0.74 -12.30 -2.30
C SER A 54 0.83 -11.89 -3.77
N GLY A 55 0.87 -12.85 -4.69
CA GLY A 55 1.05 -12.57 -6.13
C GLY A 55 0.00 -11.63 -6.72
N GLY A 56 -1.27 -11.77 -6.38
CA GLY A 56 -2.29 -10.83 -6.89
C GLY A 56 -2.22 -9.44 -6.24
N MET A 57 -1.70 -9.33 -5.01
CA MET A 57 -1.41 -8.03 -4.39
C MET A 57 -0.22 -7.35 -5.09
N GLN A 58 0.82 -8.11 -5.45
CA GLN A 58 1.95 -7.60 -6.24
C GLN A 58 1.46 -7.04 -7.58
N GLU A 59 0.58 -7.76 -8.27
CA GLU A 59 -0.02 -7.26 -9.52
C GLU A 59 -0.89 -6.01 -9.31
N LEU A 60 -1.65 -5.96 -8.20
CA LEU A 60 -2.38 -4.75 -7.82
C LEU A 60 -1.43 -3.57 -7.62
N LEU A 61 -0.35 -3.73 -6.86
CA LEU A 61 0.60 -2.64 -6.60
C LEU A 61 1.29 -2.17 -7.88
N LYS A 62 1.73 -3.09 -8.75
CA LYS A 62 2.27 -2.74 -10.08
C LYS A 62 1.29 -1.93 -10.91
N ARG A 63 0.00 -2.25 -10.87
CA ARG A 63 -1.01 -1.49 -11.61
C ARG A 63 -1.35 -0.16 -10.92
N MET A 64 -1.40 -0.13 -9.59
CA MET A 64 -1.77 1.03 -8.78
C MET A 64 -0.70 2.11 -8.79
N GLN A 65 0.58 1.74 -8.87
CA GLN A 65 1.74 2.65 -8.74
C GLN A 65 1.60 3.53 -7.48
N PRO A 66 1.69 2.97 -6.26
CA PRO A 66 1.52 3.72 -5.01
C PRO A 66 2.46 4.94 -4.93
N THR A 67 1.93 6.08 -4.50
CA THR A 67 2.64 7.36 -4.39
C THR A 67 2.60 7.95 -2.99
N GLY A 68 1.81 7.37 -2.09
CA GLY A 68 1.67 7.82 -0.71
C GLY A 68 1.06 6.76 0.19
N PHE A 69 1.04 7.03 1.49
CA PHE A 69 0.62 6.06 2.51
C PHE A 69 -0.85 5.63 2.33
N ASN A 70 -1.71 6.55 1.87
CA ASN A 70 -3.12 6.26 1.60
C ASN A 70 -3.32 5.16 0.55
N ASP A 71 -2.41 4.99 -0.41
CA ASP A 71 -2.50 3.90 -1.39
C ASP A 71 -2.25 2.52 -0.74
N ILE A 72 -1.41 2.46 0.29
CA ILE A 72 -1.19 1.23 1.06
C ILE A 72 -2.47 0.90 1.84
N VAL A 73 -3.09 1.90 2.45
CA VAL A 73 -4.37 1.73 3.14
C VAL A 73 -5.47 1.27 2.16
N ALA A 74 -5.55 1.91 0.99
CA ALA A 74 -6.51 1.56 -0.05
C ALA A 74 -6.28 0.14 -0.59
N SER A 75 -5.04 -0.26 -0.86
CA SER A 75 -4.76 -1.62 -1.36
C SER A 75 -5.19 -2.69 -0.35
N LEU A 76 -4.95 -2.49 0.95
CA LEU A 76 -5.36 -3.41 2.01
C LEU A 76 -6.88 -3.48 2.21
N ALA A 77 -7.58 -2.37 1.97
CA ALA A 77 -9.05 -2.32 2.02
C ALA A 77 -9.68 -3.00 0.80
N LEU A 78 -9.15 -2.74 -0.38
CA LEU A 78 -9.69 -3.17 -1.67
C LEU A 78 -9.31 -4.60 -2.04
N TYR A 79 -8.18 -5.11 -1.54
CA TYR A 79 -7.74 -6.48 -1.79
C TYR A 79 -8.40 -7.48 -0.82
N ARG A 80 -9.74 -7.49 -0.84
CA ARG A 80 -10.60 -8.37 -0.04
C ARG A 80 -11.71 -8.95 -0.93
N PRO A 81 -12.29 -10.13 -0.60
CA PRO A 81 -13.24 -10.82 -1.47
C PRO A 81 -14.43 -9.96 -1.94
N GLY A 82 -15.00 -9.12 -1.06
CA GLY A 82 -16.12 -8.24 -1.41
C GLY A 82 -15.75 -7.21 -2.50
N PRO A 83 -14.82 -6.27 -2.23
CA PRO A 83 -14.40 -5.29 -3.23
C PRO A 83 -13.77 -5.92 -4.49
N MET A 84 -13.05 -7.04 -4.34
CA MET A 84 -12.51 -7.77 -5.50
C MET A 84 -13.61 -8.32 -6.40
N GLY A 85 -14.71 -8.83 -5.82
CA GLY A 85 -15.86 -9.36 -6.55
C GLY A 85 -16.57 -8.34 -7.44
N VAL A 86 -16.40 -7.04 -7.16
CA VAL A 86 -16.95 -5.93 -7.96
C VAL A 86 -15.86 -5.14 -8.69
N ASN A 87 -14.66 -5.72 -8.85
CA ASN A 87 -13.53 -5.11 -9.57
C ASN A 87 -12.94 -3.83 -8.96
N ALA A 88 -13.30 -3.47 -7.71
CA ALA A 88 -12.98 -2.17 -7.13
C ALA A 88 -11.47 -1.90 -7.01
N HIS A 89 -10.67 -2.90 -6.65
CA HIS A 89 -9.21 -2.81 -6.60
C HIS A 89 -8.56 -2.42 -7.95
N TRP A 90 -9.01 -3.02 -9.05
CA TRP A 90 -8.52 -2.68 -10.39
C TRP A 90 -9.03 -1.32 -10.86
N ASP A 91 -10.30 -1.03 -10.61
CA ASP A 91 -10.91 0.25 -10.95
C ASP A 91 -10.23 1.43 -10.23
N TYR A 92 -9.92 1.27 -8.94
CA TYR A 92 -9.16 2.28 -8.18
C TYR A 92 -7.77 2.49 -8.80
N ALA A 93 -7.04 1.41 -9.07
CA ALA A 93 -5.71 1.48 -9.67
C ALA A 93 -5.74 2.18 -11.04
N ASP A 94 -6.77 1.94 -11.86
CA ASP A 94 -6.91 2.57 -13.17
C ASP A 94 -7.35 4.03 -13.11
N ARG A 95 -8.30 4.37 -12.23
CA ARG A 95 -8.76 5.75 -12.03
C ARG A 95 -7.63 6.63 -11.56
N LYS A 96 -6.89 6.18 -10.53
CA LYS A 96 -5.72 6.88 -10.01
C LYS A 96 -4.70 7.23 -11.10
N ASN A 97 -4.49 6.32 -12.04
CA ASN A 97 -3.52 6.49 -13.13
C ASN A 97 -4.14 7.05 -14.42
N GLY A 98 -5.36 7.58 -14.37
CA GLY A 98 -6.05 8.16 -15.54
C GLY A 98 -6.38 7.17 -16.66
N ARG A 99 -6.30 5.86 -16.40
CA ARG A 99 -6.66 4.80 -17.37
C ARG A 99 -8.16 4.55 -17.45
N LYS A 100 -8.92 5.02 -16.46
CA LYS A 100 -10.38 4.96 -16.40
C LYS A 100 -10.91 6.28 -15.82
N PRO A 101 -12.00 6.86 -16.36
CA PRO A 101 -12.59 8.06 -15.76
C PRO A 101 -13.20 7.76 -14.39
N ILE A 102 -13.23 8.79 -13.55
CA ILE A 102 -14.02 8.80 -12.32
C ILE A 102 -15.45 9.17 -12.72
N GLU A 103 -16.37 8.23 -12.53
CA GLU A 103 -17.79 8.44 -12.80
C GLU A 103 -18.53 8.53 -11.46
N PRO A 104 -19.18 9.67 -11.15
CA PRO A 104 -19.96 9.79 -9.94
C PRO A 104 -21.20 8.90 -10.03
N ILE A 105 -21.62 8.33 -8.90
CA ILE A 105 -22.83 7.49 -8.81
C ILE A 105 -24.08 8.30 -9.20
N HIS A 106 -24.07 9.60 -8.90
CA HIS A 106 -25.11 10.57 -9.24
C HIS A 106 -24.47 11.97 -9.36
N PRO A 107 -24.92 12.87 -10.25
CA PRO A 107 -24.33 14.21 -10.40
C PRO A 107 -24.23 15.01 -9.10
N GLU A 108 -25.21 14.89 -8.21
CA GLU A 108 -25.19 15.57 -6.90
C GLU A 108 -24.11 15.05 -5.95
N LEU A 109 -23.55 13.86 -6.22
CA LEU A 109 -22.50 13.23 -5.43
C LEU A 109 -21.10 13.47 -5.99
N GLU A 110 -20.97 14.19 -7.11
CA GLU A 110 -19.67 14.48 -7.73
C GLU A 110 -18.77 15.29 -6.79
N GLU A 111 -19.23 16.45 -6.32
CA GLU A 111 -18.45 17.30 -5.41
C GLU A 111 -18.25 16.68 -4.01
N PRO A 112 -19.28 16.12 -3.33
CA PRO A 112 -19.09 15.55 -1.99
C PRO A 112 -18.15 14.34 -1.94
N LEU A 113 -18.03 13.58 -3.03
CA LEU A 113 -17.19 12.38 -3.08
C LEU A 113 -15.85 12.60 -3.77
N LYS A 114 -15.56 13.81 -4.25
CA LYS A 114 -14.37 14.12 -5.05
C LYS A 114 -13.07 13.66 -4.37
N GLU A 115 -12.88 13.99 -3.10
CA GLU A 115 -11.69 13.62 -2.32
C GLU A 115 -11.53 12.10 -2.14
N ILE A 116 -12.63 11.34 -2.17
CA ILE A 116 -12.61 9.88 -2.01
C ILE A 116 -12.40 9.17 -3.35
N LEU A 117 -12.79 9.83 -4.45
CA LEU A 117 -12.75 9.27 -5.80
C LEU A 117 -11.47 9.61 -6.56
N GLU A 118 -10.81 10.73 -6.23
CA GLU A 118 -9.52 11.19 -6.80
C GLU A 118 -8.29 10.55 -6.13
#